data_AF-A3X5Q0-F1
#
_entry.id   AF-A3X5Q0-F1
#
_cell.length_a   1.000
_cell.length_b   1.000
_cell.length_c   1.000
_cell.angle_alpha   90.00
_cell.angle_beta   90.00
_cell.angle_gamma   90.00
#
_symmetry.space_group_name_H-M   'P 1'
#
loop_
_entity.id
_entity.type
_entity.pdbx_description
1 polymer ?
#
loop_
_entity_poly.entity_id
_entity_poly.type
_entity_poly.pdbx_seq_one_letter_code
_entity_poly.pdbx_strand_id
1 'polypeptide(L)' 'MRVAGGVSGGAVVGWDMGTALQLGAALGLSPLFIAELLPPIEAVMVRKTNQEIEHRHG' A
#
# COMPACT_ATOMS: atom_id res chain seq x y z
N MET A 1 0.60 5.51 4.94
CA MET A 1 -0.44 5.43 3.88
C MET A 1 -0.60 6.79 3.26
N ARG A 2 -0.67 6.86 1.93
CA ARG A 2 -0.82 8.12 1.18
C ARG A 2 -2.15 8.07 0.43
N VAL A 3 -2.95 9.12 0.59
CA VAL A 3 -4.29 9.26 0.01
C VAL A 3 -4.34 10.56 -0.77
N ALA A 4 -4.89 10.52 -1.97
CA ALA A 4 -5.24 11.69 -2.77
C ALA A 4 -6.75 11.91 -2.71
N GLY A 5 -7.19 13.16 -2.58
CA GLY A 5 -8.61 13.53 -2.63
C GLY A 5 -8.96 14.23 -3.95
N GLY A 6 -10.14 13.92 -4.49
CA GLY A 6 -10.68 14.57 -5.69
C GLY A 6 -12.22 14.59 -5.70
N VAL A 7 -12.79 15.14 -6.78
CA VAL A 7 -14.24 15.31 -6.98
C VAL A 7 -15.03 13.99 -6.89
N SER A 8 -14.36 12.85 -7.13
CA SER A 8 -14.93 11.49 -7.08
C SER A 8 -14.69 10.73 -5.76
N GLY A 9 -14.10 11.38 -4.73
CA GLY A 9 -13.78 10.74 -3.45
C GLY A 9 -12.27 10.63 -3.17
N GLY A 10 -11.92 9.89 -2.11
CA GLY A 10 -10.54 9.64 -1.71
C GLY A 10 -9.98 8.37 -2.34
N ALA A 11 -8.79 8.44 -2.93
CA ALA A 11 -8.08 7.29 -3.50
C ALA A 11 -6.74 7.08 -2.78
N VAL A 12 -6.44 5.84 -2.44
CA VAL A 12 -5.12 5.43 -1.95
C VAL A 12 -4.16 5.42 -3.14
N VAL A 13 -3.02 6.08 -2.98
CA VAL A 13 -1.99 6.17 -4.04
C VAL A 13 -0.70 5.45 -3.68
N GLY A 14 -0.57 5.02 -2.43
CA GLY A 14 0.61 4.29 -1.99
C GLY A 14 0.65 4.06 -0.49
N TRP A 15 1.56 3.20 -0.09
CA TRP A 15 1.87 2.88 1.29
C TRP A 15 3.13 3.61 1.74
N ASP A 16 3.45 3.50 3.02
CA ASP A 16 4.72 4.00 3.53
C ASP A 16 5.78 2.91 3.40
N MET A 17 6.64 3.01 2.39
CA MET A 17 7.62 1.95 2.10
C MET A 17 8.68 1.81 3.19
N GLY A 18 9.02 2.90 3.89
CA GLY A 18 9.95 2.86 5.02
C GLY A 18 9.40 2.02 6.18
N THR A 19 8.13 2.25 6.54
CA THR A 19 7.43 1.49 7.57
C THR A 19 7.27 0.02 7.17
N ALA A 20 6.96 -0.25 5.90
CA ALA A 20 6.82 -1.62 5.40
C ALA A 20 8.17 -2.38 5.42
N LEU A 21 9.27 -1.72 5.05
CA LEU A 21 10.62 -2.27 5.17
C LEU A 21 10.99 -2.54 6.63
N GLN A 22 10.71 -1.59 7.52
CA GLN A 22 11.01 -1.71 8.94
C GLN A 22 10.20 -2.83 9.61
N LEU A 23 8.94 -3.01 9.21
CA LEU A 23 8.11 -4.14 9.64
C LEU A 23 8.72 -5.47 9.19
N GLY A 24 9.11 -5.59 7.91
CA GLY A 24 9.77 -6.80 7.40
C GLY A 24 11.06 -7.13 8.16
N ALA A 25 11.89 -6.12 8.43
CA ALA A 25 13.09 -6.29 9.23
C ALA A 25 12.79 -6.72 10.68
N ALA A 26 11.76 -6.15 11.30
CA ALA A 26 11.32 -6.53 12.66
C ALA A 26 10.82 -7.98 12.75
N LEU A 27 10.33 -8.54 11.65
CA LEU A 27 9.95 -9.95 11.52
C LEU A 27 11.14 -10.89 11.25
N GLY A 28 12.36 -10.34 11.21
CA GLY A 28 13.59 -11.11 10.95
C GLY A 28 13.87 -11.38 9.47
N LEU A 29 13.17 -10.69 8.56
CA LEU A 29 13.37 -10.85 7.12
C LEU A 29 14.52 -9.97 6.63
N SER A 30 15.25 -10.46 5.63
CA SER A 30 16.31 -9.69 4.98
C SER A 30 15.74 -8.40 4.36
N PRO A 31 16.29 -7.22 4.66
CA PRO A 31 15.80 -5.95 4.10
C PRO A 31 15.82 -5.93 2.57
N LEU A 32 16.82 -6.55 1.94
CA LEU A 32 16.92 -6.63 0.48
C LEU A 32 15.80 -7.49 -0.11
N PHE A 33 15.49 -8.62 0.53
CA PHE A 33 14.41 -9.49 0.11
C PHE A 33 13.05 -8.78 0.21
N ILE A 34 12.85 -8.03 1.29
CA ILE A 34 11.62 -7.25 1.48
C ILE A 34 11.51 -6.10 0.48
N ALA A 35 12.61 -5.41 0.18
CA ALA A 35 12.63 -4.33 -0.80
C ALA A 35 12.18 -4.77 -2.20
N GLU A 36 12.50 -6.00 -2.61
CA GLU A 36 12.06 -6.56 -3.89
C GLU A 36 10.60 -7.01 -3.88
N LEU A 37 10.10 -7.49 -2.74
CA LEU A 37 8.72 -7.99 -2.63
C LEU A 37 7.68 -6.88 -2.38
N LEU A 38 8.07 -5.78 -1.75
CA LEU A 38 7.14 -4.72 -1.38
C LEU A 38 6.45 -4.03 -2.57
N PRO A 39 7.13 -3.71 -3.70
CA PRO A 39 6.49 -3.04 -4.83
C PRO A 39 5.29 -3.79 -5.42
N PRO A 40 5.36 -5.09 -5.76
CA PRO A 40 4.19 -5.81 -6.27
C PRO A 40 3.07 -5.96 -5.22
N ILE A 41 3.42 -6.06 -3.92
CA ILE A 41 2.44 -6.11 -2.83
C ILE A 41 1.67 -4.78 -2.74
N GLU A 42 2.39 -3.65 -2.75
CA GLU A 42 1.76 -2.32 -2.72
C GLU A 42 0.80 -2.14 -3.89
N ALA A 43 1.21 -2.52 -5.10
CA ALA A 43 0.37 -2.41 -6.29
C ALA A 43 -0.97 -3.16 -6.15
N VAL A 44 -0.93 -4.40 -5.63
CA VAL A 44 -2.14 -5.20 -5.40
C VAL A 44 -3.00 -4.57 -4.30
N MET A 45 -2.37 -4.16 -3.20
CA MET A 45 -3.09 -3.64 -2.04
C MET A 45 -3.73 -2.29 -2.32
N VAL A 46 -3.03 -1.36 -2.99
CA VAL A 46 -3.59 -0.08 -3.46
C VAL A 46 -4.80 -0.32 -4.35
N ARG A 47 -4.68 -1.22 -5.33
CA ARG A 47 -5.80 -1.56 -6.22
C ARG A 47 -7.00 -2.09 -5.43
N LYS A 48 -6.78 -3.08 -4.55
CA LYS A 48 -7.87 -3.68 -3.77
C LYS A 48 -8.52 -2.70 -2.79
N THR A 49 -7.73 -1.86 -2.12
CA THR A 49 -8.28 -0.85 -1.21
C THR A 49 -9.12 0.17 -1.97
N ASN A 50 -8.69 0.61 -3.15
CA ASN A 50 -9.49 1.51 -3.96
C ASN A 50 -10.77 0.86 -4.49
N GLN A 51 -10.72 -0.41 -4.91
CA GLN A 51 -11.92 -1.17 -5.27
C GLN A 51 -12.92 -1.23 -4.12
N GLU A 52 -12.45 -1.50 -2.90
CA GLU A 52 -13.31 -1.54 -1.70
C GLU A 52 -13.90 -0.15 -1.37
N ILE A 53 -13.12 0.93 -1.53
CA ILE A 53 -13.62 2.30 -1.37
C ILE A 53 -14.72 2.57 -2.40
N GLU A 54 -14.51 2.24 -3.66
CA GLU A 54 -15.51 2.39 -4.72
C GLU A 54 -16.78 1.58 -4.41
N HIS A 55 -16.65 0.31 -3.99
CA HIS A 55 -17.78 -0.52 -3.58
C HIS A 55 -18.61 0.04 -2.42
N ARG A 56 -18.00 0.79 -1.50
CA ARG A 56 -18.70 1.40 -0.36
C ARG A 56 -19.34 2.75 -0.69
N HIS A 57 -18.93 3.38 -1.79
CA HIS A 57 -19.35 4.72 -2.20
C HIS A 57 -20.25 4.72 -3.46
N GLY A 58 -20.45 3.57 -4.11
CA GLY A 58 -21.49 3.34 -5.13
C GLY A 58 -22.77 2.77 -4.54
#